data_AF-A0A662G1Z8-F1
#
_entry.id   AF-A0A662G1Z8-F1
#
_cell.length_a   1.000
_cell.length_b   1.000
_cell.length_c   1.000
_cell.angle_alpha   90.00
_cell.angle_beta   90.00
_cell.angle_gamma   90.00
#
_symmetry.space_group_name_H-M   'P 1'
#
loop_
_entity.id
_entity.type
_entity.pdbx_description
1 polymer ?
#
loop_
_entity_poly.entity_id
_entity_poly.type
_entity_poly.pdbx_seq_one_letter_code
_entity_poly.pdbx_strand_id
1 'polypeptide(L)'
;SIDSVLDEVLEILKLHIDSIDTAILGGFSELIHELKSRFSDITGEEIQVRERYFLYTFSEYILREIKDYLSARALENLARKKRLAFYLRTVHYYRDCDLLVPILFSSKFPRLIALMVLSKYSRVVLPTTYLGPCCSSISSEELQKELDGTINLAILFSDLNESFLNSLWDMYHDVYEYNIASNPTKINFIAVKLGWLFTIGDRLATNRLITMNTHGEIREITLRAPIEVDSCLVLGLNPMCERSTHRELSKYLRGLRVLRLNPYEATSRVESKLSTHRLIERYCKDITMPEYVAILKGTDMRGIVECLKPLVNMSETIVVKPDHSTEGIGVRVFKTSPSSIREGSPIVQYIQLLTEYDDVIVEKFRGNVKYKDEYLSLRLISSWNGRNFCMESGFALVSKHPITSMIHGGRPIPLHVALDNLYYDQTLRRVKLSHRKPDIASILSDVCSKVGRAINYGLSERSMLKFMGIDIVLEYQSGEIVPILLEVNPRPSGLNYLYTVEGEANVFKSLLHYVTQELMYCFSTG
;
A
#
# COMPACT_ATOMS: atom_id res chain seq x y z
N SER A 1 7.86 -9.78 -33.00
CA SER A 1 7.89 -8.54 -33.80
C SER A 1 6.59 -7.76 -33.55
N ILE A 2 6.55 -6.46 -33.85
CA ILE A 2 5.32 -5.66 -33.78
C ILE A 2 4.20 -6.32 -34.61
N ASP A 3 4.53 -6.88 -35.77
CA ASP A 3 3.56 -7.58 -36.61
C ASP A 3 2.85 -8.72 -35.88
N SER A 4 3.60 -9.56 -35.15
CA SER A 4 3.03 -10.69 -34.39
C SER A 4 2.07 -10.23 -33.29
N VAL A 5 2.37 -9.12 -32.61
CA VAL A 5 1.53 -8.58 -31.53
C VAL A 5 0.27 -7.94 -32.11
N LEU A 6 0.39 -7.22 -33.23
CA LEU A 6 -0.75 -6.62 -33.92
C LEU A 6 -1.67 -7.68 -34.51
N ASP A 7 -1.13 -8.77 -35.05
CA ASP A 7 -1.90 -9.88 -35.61
C ASP A 7 -2.64 -10.66 -34.51
N GLU A 8 -2.02 -10.84 -33.34
CA GLU A 8 -2.63 -11.51 -32.18
C GLU A 8 -3.74 -10.64 -31.54
N VAL A 9 -3.55 -9.32 -31.47
CA VAL A 9 -4.60 -8.37 -31.08
C VAL A 9 -5.77 -8.42 -32.05
N LEU A 10 -5.50 -8.51 -33.36
CA LEU A 10 -6.54 -8.61 -34.38
C LEU A 10 -7.35 -9.92 -34.24
N GLU A 11 -6.68 -11.05 -33.99
CA GLU A 11 -7.32 -12.34 -33.74
C GLU A 11 -8.16 -12.34 -32.46
N ILE A 12 -7.66 -11.76 -31.37
CA ILE A 12 -8.42 -11.61 -30.11
C ILE A 12 -9.66 -10.75 -30.32
N LEU A 13 -9.55 -9.67 -31.08
CA LEU A 13 -10.67 -8.79 -31.41
C LEU A 13 -11.69 -9.51 -32.30
N LYS A 14 -11.26 -10.26 -33.32
CA LYS A 14 -12.15 -11.10 -34.16
C LYS A 14 -12.90 -12.14 -33.32
N LEU A 15 -12.21 -12.82 -32.41
CA LEU A 15 -12.78 -13.86 -31.52
C LEU A 15 -13.81 -13.34 -30.51
N HIS A 16 -13.84 -12.03 -30.25
CA HIS A 16 -14.74 -11.42 -29.26
C HIS A 16 -15.83 -10.54 -29.88
N ILE A 17 -15.88 -10.46 -31.21
CA ILE A 17 -16.74 -9.54 -31.97
C ILE A 17 -17.54 -10.35 -33.01
N ASP A 18 -18.46 -11.20 -32.53
CA ASP A 18 -19.34 -12.01 -33.39
C ASP A 18 -20.51 -11.23 -34.01
N SER A 19 -20.59 -9.89 -33.89
CA SER A 19 -21.77 -9.15 -34.36
C SER A 19 -21.52 -7.71 -34.82
N ILE A 20 -20.35 -7.38 -35.36
CA ILE A 20 -20.09 -6.03 -35.87
C ILE A 20 -19.85 -6.05 -37.38
N ASP A 21 -20.45 -5.04 -38.02
CA ASP A 21 -20.45 -4.71 -39.44
C ASP A 21 -19.05 -4.82 -40.08
N THR A 22 -18.96 -5.44 -41.26
CA THR A 22 -17.71 -5.69 -42.00
C THR A 22 -16.97 -4.39 -42.35
N ALA A 23 -17.66 -3.25 -42.40
CA ALA A 23 -17.07 -1.93 -42.57
C ALA A 23 -16.17 -1.50 -41.40
N ILE A 24 -16.50 -1.89 -40.16
CA ILE A 24 -15.69 -1.56 -38.98
C ILE A 24 -14.42 -2.43 -38.95
N LEU A 25 -14.53 -3.72 -39.29
CA LEU A 25 -13.36 -4.60 -39.47
C LEU A 25 -12.42 -4.10 -40.58
N GLY A 26 -12.97 -3.55 -41.67
CA GLY A 26 -12.21 -2.90 -42.73
C GLY A 26 -11.40 -1.69 -42.23
N GLY A 27 -12.03 -0.79 -41.47
CA GLY A 27 -11.36 0.39 -40.89
C GLY A 27 -10.28 0.02 -39.86
N PHE A 28 -10.48 -1.07 -39.10
CA PHE A 28 -9.44 -1.60 -38.20
C PHE A 28 -8.25 -2.18 -38.97
N SER A 29 -8.50 -2.86 -40.09
CA SER A 29 -7.44 -3.44 -40.91
C SER A 29 -6.58 -2.38 -41.61
N GLU A 30 -7.19 -1.27 -42.07
CA GLU A 30 -6.46 -0.11 -42.60
C GLU A 30 -5.65 0.60 -41.53
N LEU A 31 -6.21 0.81 -40.33
CA LEU A 31 -5.51 1.39 -39.20
C LEU A 31 -4.28 0.55 -38.80
N ILE A 32 -4.42 -0.78 -38.76
CA ILE A 32 -3.29 -1.70 -38.50
C ILE A 32 -2.23 -1.58 -39.61
N HIS A 33 -2.64 -1.47 -40.87
CA HIS A 33 -1.71 -1.32 -41.99
C HIS A 33 -0.97 0.03 -41.95
N GLU A 34 -1.63 1.11 -41.56
CA GLU A 34 -1.00 2.43 -41.36
C GLU A 34 -0.04 2.42 -40.17
N LEU A 35 -0.41 1.74 -39.07
CA LEU A 35 0.46 1.55 -37.91
C LEU A 35 1.69 0.71 -38.25
N LYS A 36 1.54 -0.40 -39.01
CA LYS A 36 2.66 -1.21 -39.50
C LYS A 36 3.60 -0.39 -40.39
N SER A 37 3.06 0.48 -41.25
CA SER A 37 3.86 1.37 -42.10
C SER A 37 4.54 2.50 -41.33
N ARG A 38 3.97 3.00 -40.22
CA ARG A 38 4.55 4.09 -39.43
C ARG A 38 5.63 3.63 -38.45
N PHE A 39 5.60 2.35 -38.07
CA PHE A 39 6.52 1.77 -37.10
C PHE A 39 7.48 0.75 -37.73
N SER A 40 7.55 0.69 -39.07
CA SER A 40 8.44 -0.20 -39.83
C SER A 40 9.92 0.03 -39.56
N ASP A 41 10.29 1.23 -39.11
CA ASP A 41 11.68 1.67 -38.98
C ASP A 41 12.23 1.46 -37.57
N ILE A 42 11.39 0.99 -36.62
CA ILE A 42 11.80 0.73 -35.25
C ILE A 42 12.33 -0.70 -35.17
N THR A 43 13.64 -0.84 -34.93
CA THR A 43 14.29 -2.15 -34.82
C THR A 43 13.91 -2.85 -33.50
N GLY A 44 14.01 -4.19 -33.49
CA GLY A 44 13.61 -5.02 -32.33
C GLY A 44 14.31 -4.67 -31.01
N GLU A 45 15.48 -4.04 -31.06
CA GLU A 45 16.25 -3.61 -29.88
C GLU A 45 15.74 -2.29 -29.28
N GLU A 46 15.26 -1.33 -30.09
CA GLU A 46 14.68 -0.08 -29.59
C GLU A 46 13.33 -0.29 -28.87
N ILE A 47 12.63 -1.37 -29.22
CA ILE A 47 11.36 -1.77 -28.61
C ILE A 47 11.58 -2.29 -27.18
N GLN A 48 12.66 -3.03 -26.91
CA GLN A 48 12.95 -3.57 -25.57
C GLN A 48 13.24 -2.48 -24.53
N VAL A 49 13.86 -1.37 -24.94
CA VAL A 49 14.19 -0.26 -24.02
C VAL A 49 12.98 0.64 -23.74
N ARG A 50 12.00 0.69 -24.65
CA ARG A 50 10.85 1.61 -24.58
C ARG A 50 9.49 0.93 -24.38
N GLU A 51 9.47 -0.39 -24.16
CA GLU A 51 8.29 -1.25 -24.12
C GLU A 51 7.14 -0.69 -23.26
N ARG A 52 7.42 -0.15 -22.07
CA ARG A 52 6.37 0.41 -21.18
C ARG A 52 5.81 1.77 -21.63
N TYR A 53 6.66 2.63 -22.18
CA TYR A 53 6.22 3.94 -22.67
C TYR A 53 5.48 3.78 -24.01
N PHE A 54 5.93 2.85 -24.84
CA PHE A 54 5.29 2.47 -26.09
C PHE A 54 3.91 1.84 -25.83
N LEU A 55 3.80 0.81 -24.98
CA LEU A 55 2.51 0.17 -24.69
C LEU A 55 1.49 1.11 -24.04
N TYR A 56 1.93 1.99 -23.12
CA TYR A 56 1.05 3.00 -22.52
C TYR A 56 0.56 4.04 -23.54
N THR A 57 1.47 4.59 -24.35
CA THR A 57 1.14 5.59 -25.37
C THR A 57 0.34 4.98 -26.52
N PHE A 58 0.63 3.74 -26.92
CA PHE A 58 -0.08 2.96 -27.92
C PHE A 58 -1.50 2.60 -27.46
N SER A 59 -1.68 2.23 -26.19
CA SER A 59 -3.00 1.94 -25.61
C SER A 59 -3.87 3.20 -25.51
N GLU A 60 -3.30 4.33 -25.08
CA GLU A 60 -4.00 5.63 -25.07
C GLU A 60 -4.34 6.09 -26.50
N TYR A 61 -3.45 5.85 -27.47
CA TYR A 61 -3.69 6.15 -28.89
C TYR A 61 -4.80 5.28 -29.48
N ILE A 62 -4.75 3.96 -29.30
CA ILE A 62 -5.79 3.02 -29.71
C ILE A 62 -7.15 3.40 -29.09
N LEU A 63 -7.19 3.72 -27.80
CA LEU A 63 -8.42 4.15 -27.12
C LEU A 63 -8.94 5.50 -27.64
N ARG A 64 -8.05 6.39 -28.08
CA ARG A 64 -8.41 7.69 -28.65
C ARG A 64 -8.94 7.55 -30.07
N GLU A 65 -8.33 6.71 -30.90
CA GLU A 65 -8.74 6.50 -32.29
C GLU A 65 -9.98 5.60 -32.40
N ILE A 66 -10.13 4.55 -31.57
CA ILE A 66 -11.32 3.67 -31.55
C ILE A 66 -12.59 4.40 -31.09
N LYS A 67 -12.45 5.47 -30.30
CA LYS A 67 -13.56 6.28 -29.80
C LYS A 67 -14.40 6.88 -30.93
N ASP A 68 -13.78 7.15 -32.08
CA ASP A 68 -14.45 7.76 -33.23
C ASP A 68 -15.13 6.71 -34.15
N TYR A 69 -14.77 5.41 -34.00
CA TYR A 69 -15.31 4.30 -34.80
C TYR A 69 -16.41 3.48 -34.09
N LEU A 70 -16.57 3.62 -32.77
CA LEU A 70 -17.59 2.91 -32.01
C LEU A 70 -18.79 3.80 -31.70
N SER A 71 -19.95 3.48 -32.28
CA SER A 71 -21.19 4.19 -31.93
C SER A 71 -21.47 4.09 -30.42
N ALA A 72 -21.91 5.20 -29.82
CA ALA A 72 -22.18 5.31 -28.38
C ALA A 72 -23.05 4.16 -27.83
N ARG A 73 -23.95 3.63 -28.67
CA ARG A 73 -24.88 2.54 -28.37
C ARG A 73 -24.20 1.17 -28.25
N ALA A 74 -23.13 0.92 -29.00
CA ALA A 74 -22.34 -0.32 -28.92
C ALA A 74 -21.47 -0.34 -27.66
N LEU A 75 -20.86 0.81 -27.32
CA LEU A 75 -20.13 1.01 -26.06
C LEU A 75 -21.03 0.84 -24.84
N GLU A 76 -22.27 1.36 -24.89
CA GLU A 76 -23.26 1.21 -23.82
C GLU A 76 -23.68 -0.26 -23.60
N ASN A 77 -23.89 -1.02 -24.68
CA ASN A 77 -24.31 -2.42 -24.60
C ASN A 77 -23.20 -3.36 -24.10
N LEU A 78 -21.95 -3.15 -24.54
CA LEU A 78 -20.80 -3.92 -24.04
C LEU A 78 -20.55 -3.63 -22.55
N ALA A 79 -20.65 -2.36 -22.16
CA ALA A 79 -20.53 -1.93 -20.77
C ALA A 79 -21.65 -2.50 -19.89
N ARG A 80 -22.90 -2.52 -20.37
CA ARG A 80 -24.05 -3.11 -19.64
C ARG A 80 -23.90 -4.62 -19.43
N LYS A 81 -23.50 -5.39 -20.45
CA LYS A 81 -23.35 -6.87 -20.33
C LYS A 81 -22.22 -7.27 -19.38
N LYS A 82 -21.06 -6.61 -19.41
CA LYS A 82 -19.94 -6.90 -18.50
C LYS A 82 -20.18 -6.41 -17.06
N ARG A 83 -20.82 -5.24 -16.89
CA ARG A 83 -21.23 -4.73 -15.57
C ARG A 83 -22.26 -5.65 -14.92
N LEU A 84 -23.23 -6.16 -15.68
CA LEU A 84 -24.26 -7.07 -15.17
C LEU A 84 -23.70 -8.46 -14.80
N ALA A 85 -22.78 -9.02 -15.59
CA ALA A 85 -22.13 -10.29 -15.25
C ALA A 85 -21.23 -10.20 -14.00
N PHE A 86 -20.50 -9.08 -13.85
CA PHE A 86 -19.71 -8.80 -12.64
C PHE A 86 -20.62 -8.53 -11.43
N TYR A 87 -21.68 -7.74 -11.60
CA TYR A 87 -22.69 -7.50 -10.57
C TYR A 87 -23.36 -8.80 -10.13
N LEU A 88 -23.84 -9.66 -11.04
CA LEU A 88 -24.50 -10.92 -10.68
C LEU A 88 -23.55 -11.91 -9.99
N ARG A 89 -22.27 -11.98 -10.38
CA ARG A 89 -21.26 -12.80 -9.65
C ARG A 89 -20.92 -12.23 -8.28
N THR A 90 -20.95 -10.91 -8.12
CA THR A 90 -20.58 -10.24 -6.87
C THR A 90 -21.77 -10.20 -5.89
N VAL A 91 -23.00 -9.98 -6.37
CA VAL A 91 -24.25 -10.00 -5.58
C VAL A 91 -24.62 -11.41 -5.13
N HIS A 92 -24.33 -12.44 -5.94
CA HIS A 92 -24.59 -13.81 -5.52
C HIS A 92 -23.62 -14.31 -4.43
N TYR A 93 -22.46 -13.66 -4.29
CA TYR A 93 -21.41 -14.04 -3.34
C TYR A 93 -21.34 -13.12 -2.10
N TYR A 94 -21.87 -11.90 -2.17
CA TYR A 94 -21.78 -10.89 -1.11
C TYR A 94 -23.16 -10.26 -0.80
N ARG A 95 -23.52 -10.17 0.48
CA ARG A 95 -24.78 -9.55 0.96
C ARG A 95 -24.70 -8.02 1.13
N ASP A 96 -23.54 -7.39 0.97
CA ASP A 96 -23.38 -5.93 1.08
C ASP A 96 -23.17 -5.29 -0.30
N CYS A 97 -24.28 -5.02 -0.98
CA CYS A 97 -24.32 -4.58 -2.37
C CYS A 97 -24.05 -3.08 -2.58
N ASP A 98 -24.09 -2.28 -1.51
CA ASP A 98 -24.33 -0.84 -1.67
C ASP A 98 -23.05 -0.02 -1.93
N LEU A 99 -21.87 -0.50 -1.50
CA LEU A 99 -20.56 0.11 -1.80
C LEU A 99 -20.10 -0.06 -3.26
N LEU A 100 -20.60 -1.11 -3.94
CA LEU A 100 -20.14 -1.49 -5.28
C LEU A 100 -20.88 -0.73 -6.39
N VAL A 101 -22.13 -0.32 -6.15
CA VAL A 101 -22.97 0.34 -7.16
C VAL A 101 -22.34 1.66 -7.63
N PRO A 102 -21.90 2.61 -6.78
CA PRO A 102 -21.31 3.86 -7.26
C PRO A 102 -20.01 3.66 -8.05
N ILE A 103 -19.21 2.64 -7.67
CA ILE A 103 -17.92 2.35 -8.29
C ILE A 103 -18.11 1.69 -9.65
N LEU A 104 -18.96 0.66 -9.75
CA LEU A 104 -19.24 -0.10 -10.98
C LEU A 104 -19.84 0.75 -12.10
N PHE A 105 -20.64 1.75 -11.71
CA PHE A 105 -21.31 2.67 -12.63
C PHE A 105 -20.56 3.99 -12.84
N SER A 106 -19.41 4.19 -12.20
CA SER A 106 -18.58 5.37 -12.44
C SER A 106 -17.87 5.33 -13.80
N SER A 107 -17.63 6.50 -14.38
CA SER A 107 -16.76 6.68 -15.56
C SER A 107 -15.30 6.30 -15.29
N LYS A 108 -14.92 6.13 -14.02
CA LYS A 108 -13.58 5.74 -13.57
C LYS A 108 -13.38 4.22 -13.51
N PHE A 109 -14.46 3.43 -13.52
CA PHE A 109 -14.39 1.97 -13.43
C PHE A 109 -13.53 1.31 -14.52
N PRO A 110 -13.65 1.67 -15.82
CA PRO A 110 -12.79 1.09 -16.85
C PRO A 110 -11.32 1.42 -16.63
N ARG A 111 -11.02 2.63 -16.12
CA ARG A 111 -9.66 3.06 -15.79
C ARG A 111 -9.10 2.30 -14.58
N LEU A 112 -9.94 2.01 -13.58
CA LEU A 112 -9.56 1.23 -12.41
C LEU A 112 -9.26 -0.23 -12.78
N ILE A 113 -10.12 -0.86 -13.60
CA ILE A 113 -9.90 -2.19 -14.13
C ILE A 113 -8.65 -2.23 -15.03
N ALA A 114 -8.46 -1.22 -15.88
CA ALA A 114 -7.25 -1.09 -16.68
C ALA A 114 -6.00 -0.93 -15.81
N LEU A 115 -6.03 -0.14 -14.75
CA LEU A 115 -4.91 -0.01 -13.80
C LEU A 115 -4.63 -1.31 -13.04
N MET A 116 -5.68 -2.06 -12.65
CA MET A 116 -5.54 -3.36 -12.01
C MET A 116 -4.93 -4.40 -12.98
N VAL A 117 -5.38 -4.43 -14.24
CA VAL A 117 -4.81 -5.28 -15.28
C VAL A 117 -3.37 -4.84 -15.58
N LEU A 118 -3.11 -3.55 -15.76
CA LEU A 118 -1.76 -3.02 -16.02
C LEU A 118 -0.80 -3.28 -14.85
N SER A 119 -1.26 -3.21 -13.60
CA SER A 119 -0.44 -3.57 -12.42
C SER A 119 -0.03 -5.04 -12.40
N LYS A 120 -0.81 -5.91 -13.05
CA LYS A 120 -0.51 -7.34 -13.23
C LYS A 120 0.52 -7.60 -14.35
N TYR A 121 0.72 -6.63 -15.25
CA TYR A 121 1.58 -6.77 -16.45
C TYR A 121 2.74 -5.77 -16.51
N SER A 122 2.82 -4.77 -15.63
CA SER A 122 3.91 -3.79 -15.56
C SER A 122 5.13 -4.34 -14.82
N ARG A 123 5.82 -5.31 -15.44
CA ARG A 123 7.10 -5.85 -14.95
C ARG A 123 8.16 -4.77 -14.84
N VAL A 124 8.59 -4.42 -13.62
CA VAL A 124 9.83 -3.67 -13.39
C VAL A 124 11.02 -4.59 -13.63
N VAL A 125 11.84 -4.31 -14.65
CA VAL A 125 13.13 -5.00 -14.85
C VAL A 125 14.20 -4.24 -14.07
N LEU A 126 14.72 -4.88 -13.02
CA LEU A 126 16.06 -4.76 -12.45
C LEU A 126 16.45 -6.17 -11.96
N PRO A 127 17.75 -6.41 -11.74
CA PRO A 127 18.56 -7.34 -12.53
C PRO A 127 17.98 -8.76 -12.61
N THR A 128 18.23 -9.42 -13.73
CA THR A 128 18.04 -10.86 -13.96
C THR A 128 18.44 -11.71 -12.75
N THR A 129 17.46 -12.12 -11.94
CA THR A 129 17.31 -13.46 -11.34
C THR A 129 15.94 -13.59 -10.68
N TYR A 130 14.86 -13.53 -11.48
CA TYR A 130 13.63 -14.22 -11.11
C TYR A 130 13.70 -15.64 -11.65
N LEU A 131 14.06 -16.59 -10.80
CA LEU A 131 13.67 -17.99 -10.97
C LEU A 131 12.34 -18.13 -10.23
N GLY A 132 11.28 -18.50 -10.96
CA GLY A 132 9.95 -18.66 -10.38
C GLY A 132 9.89 -19.71 -9.26
N PRO A 133 8.70 -19.96 -8.68
CA PRO A 133 8.54 -20.96 -7.63
C PRO A 133 8.99 -22.36 -8.13
N CYS A 134 10.21 -22.76 -7.77
CA CYS A 134 10.64 -24.13 -7.89
C CYS A 134 10.00 -24.92 -6.75
N CYS A 135 8.97 -25.71 -7.04
CA CYS A 135 8.48 -26.73 -6.11
C CYS A 135 9.56 -27.81 -5.98
N SER A 136 10.50 -27.62 -5.06
CA SER A 136 11.44 -28.66 -4.65
C SER A 136 10.97 -29.23 -3.32
N SER A 137 10.72 -30.54 -3.29
CA SER A 137 10.65 -31.27 -2.02
C SER A 137 12.07 -31.41 -1.49
N ILE A 138 12.37 -30.83 -0.34
CA ILE A 138 13.68 -30.98 0.29
C ILE A 138 13.60 -31.93 1.49
N SER A 139 14.70 -32.63 1.73
CA SER A 139 14.87 -33.47 2.92
C SER A 139 15.04 -32.60 4.18
N SER A 140 14.82 -33.18 5.36
CA SER A 140 15.05 -32.48 6.64
C SER A 140 16.51 -32.05 6.82
N GLU A 141 17.47 -32.80 6.27
CA GLU A 141 18.91 -32.47 6.32
C GLU A 141 19.27 -31.28 5.42
N GLU A 142 18.65 -31.16 4.24
CA GLU A 142 18.81 -30.00 3.36
C GLU A 142 18.14 -28.77 3.96
N LEU A 143 16.95 -28.93 4.53
CA LEU A 143 16.27 -27.84 5.24
C LEU A 143 17.09 -27.33 6.41
N GLN A 144 17.74 -28.20 7.17
CA GLN A 144 18.57 -27.81 8.32
C GLN A 144 19.82 -27.02 7.91
N LYS A 145 20.30 -27.19 6.67
CA LYS A 145 21.36 -26.35 6.10
C LYS A 145 20.85 -24.97 5.67
N GLU A 146 19.58 -24.87 5.25
CA GLU A 146 18.97 -23.61 4.83
C GLU A 146 18.38 -22.81 6.00
N LEU A 147 17.88 -23.49 7.04
CA LEU A 147 17.26 -22.93 8.23
C LEU A 147 18.07 -23.34 9.48
N ASP A 148 19.28 -22.80 9.61
CA ASP A 148 20.18 -23.08 10.73
C ASP A 148 19.84 -22.31 12.03
N GLY A 149 18.80 -21.48 11.97
CA GLY A 149 18.26 -20.74 13.10
C GLY A 149 17.45 -21.60 14.07
N THR A 150 17.25 -21.05 15.26
CA THR A 150 16.49 -21.69 16.36
C THR A 150 15.12 -21.06 16.57
N ILE A 151 14.85 -19.92 15.94
CA ILE A 151 13.59 -19.18 16.00
C ILE A 151 13.02 -19.08 14.59
N ASN A 152 11.80 -19.54 14.37
CA ASN A 152 11.08 -19.41 13.11
C ASN A 152 10.16 -18.18 13.13
N LEU A 153 10.60 -17.09 12.50
CA LEU A 153 9.81 -15.87 12.29
C LEU A 153 9.07 -15.96 10.96
N ALA A 154 7.74 -15.99 11.03
CA ALA A 154 6.87 -16.10 9.86
C ALA A 154 6.22 -14.76 9.45
N ILE A 155 6.26 -14.44 8.15
CA ILE A 155 5.31 -13.51 7.54
C ILE A 155 4.11 -14.27 7.03
N LEU A 156 2.93 -13.93 7.55
CA LEU A 156 1.66 -14.53 7.17
C LEU A 156 0.96 -13.62 6.16
N PHE A 157 0.70 -14.16 4.96
CA PHE A 157 0.16 -13.38 3.84
C PHE A 157 -0.90 -14.16 3.05
N SER A 158 -1.76 -13.47 2.29
CA SER A 158 -2.81 -14.16 1.51
C SER A 158 -2.31 -14.66 0.16
N ASP A 159 -1.81 -13.75 -0.67
CA ASP A 159 -1.38 -14.03 -2.05
C ASP A 159 -0.05 -13.35 -2.35
N LEU A 160 0.76 -14.00 -3.18
CA LEU A 160 2.06 -13.49 -3.59
C LEU A 160 1.88 -12.66 -4.87
N ASN A 161 2.33 -11.41 -4.85
CA ASN A 161 2.55 -10.60 -6.04
C ASN A 161 4.03 -10.20 -6.13
N GLU A 162 4.48 -9.74 -7.31
CA GLU A 162 5.89 -9.39 -7.53
C GLU A 162 6.40 -8.31 -6.56
N SER A 163 5.57 -7.30 -6.23
CA SER A 163 5.94 -6.25 -5.27
C SER A 163 6.17 -6.80 -3.86
N PHE A 164 5.30 -7.70 -3.39
CA PHE A 164 5.45 -8.32 -2.09
C PHE A 164 6.63 -9.29 -2.05
N LEU A 165 6.92 -9.98 -3.16
CA LEU A 165 8.10 -10.84 -3.28
C LEU A 165 9.40 -10.05 -3.09
N ASN A 166 9.50 -8.85 -3.68
CA ASN A 166 10.66 -7.97 -3.46
C ASN A 166 10.78 -7.57 -1.98
N SER A 167 9.65 -7.28 -1.33
CA SER A 167 9.64 -7.00 0.11
C SER A 167 10.12 -8.20 0.93
N LEU A 168 9.76 -9.43 0.53
CA LEU A 168 10.29 -10.63 1.19
C LEU A 168 11.81 -10.72 1.03
N TRP A 169 12.35 -10.40 -0.15
CA TRP A 169 13.80 -10.38 -0.37
C TRP A 169 14.51 -9.41 0.59
N ASP A 170 14.01 -8.18 0.72
CA ASP A 170 14.58 -7.20 1.65
C ASP A 170 14.49 -7.70 3.11
N MET A 171 13.38 -8.34 3.49
CA MET A 171 13.22 -8.95 4.81
C MET A 171 14.18 -10.13 5.06
N TYR A 172 14.47 -10.97 4.05
CA TYR A 172 15.50 -12.01 4.15
C TYR A 172 16.86 -11.39 4.43
N HIS A 173 17.19 -10.31 3.72
CA HIS A 173 18.46 -9.59 3.93
C HIS A 173 18.57 -8.98 5.32
N ASP A 174 17.48 -8.39 5.85
CA ASP A 174 17.44 -7.91 7.23
C ASP A 174 17.77 -9.02 8.24
N VAL A 175 17.18 -10.21 8.07
CA VAL A 175 17.42 -11.36 8.95
C VAL A 175 18.82 -11.93 8.77
N TYR A 176 19.31 -12.01 7.52
CA TYR A 176 20.68 -12.43 7.24
C TYR A 176 21.71 -11.53 7.93
N GLU A 177 21.59 -10.22 7.76
CA GLU A 177 22.46 -9.23 8.40
C GLU A 177 22.39 -9.29 9.93
N TYR A 178 21.19 -9.49 10.47
CA TYR A 178 21.01 -9.70 11.91
C TYR A 178 21.73 -10.97 12.38
N ASN A 179 21.62 -12.09 11.66
CA ASN A 179 22.22 -13.36 12.05
C ASN A 179 23.76 -13.36 11.99
N ILE A 180 24.37 -12.65 11.04
CA ILE A 180 25.84 -12.56 10.95
C ILE A 180 26.46 -11.64 12.02
N ALA A 181 25.66 -10.74 12.61
CA ALA A 181 26.11 -9.79 13.63
C ALA A 181 26.31 -10.47 14.99
N SER A 182 27.15 -11.51 15.08
CA SER A 182 27.56 -12.23 16.31
C SER A 182 26.45 -12.49 17.34
N ASN A 183 25.21 -12.64 16.88
CA ASN A 183 24.07 -12.86 17.74
C ASN A 183 24.05 -14.34 18.19
N PRO A 184 23.91 -14.63 19.49
CA PRO A 184 23.96 -16.00 20.00
C PRO A 184 22.77 -16.85 19.52
N THR A 185 21.69 -16.20 19.09
CA THR A 185 20.45 -16.83 18.65
C THR A 185 20.16 -16.38 17.23
N LYS A 186 20.07 -17.36 16.32
CA LYS A 186 19.77 -17.12 14.91
C LYS A 186 18.27 -17.26 14.63
N ILE A 187 17.76 -16.41 13.74
CA ILE A 187 16.36 -16.40 13.28
C ILE A 187 16.30 -17.02 11.88
N ASN A 188 15.37 -17.94 11.68
CA ASN A 188 14.89 -18.37 10.38
C ASN A 188 13.75 -17.45 9.93
N PHE A 189 13.90 -16.82 8.77
CA PHE A 189 12.81 -16.08 8.15
C PHE A 189 12.05 -17.00 7.20
N ILE A 190 10.73 -17.07 7.35
CA ILE A 190 9.86 -17.85 6.46
C ILE A 190 8.65 -17.02 6.06
N ALA A 191 8.19 -17.14 4.82
CA ALA A 191 6.93 -16.56 4.38
C ALA A 191 5.91 -17.67 4.15
N VAL A 192 4.74 -17.57 4.77
CA VAL A 192 3.74 -18.64 4.79
C VAL A 192 2.39 -18.10 4.33
N LYS A 193 1.82 -18.71 3.28
CA LYS A 193 0.44 -18.39 2.87
C LYS A 193 -0.53 -18.85 3.94
N LEU A 194 -1.58 -18.08 4.18
CA LEU A 194 -2.57 -18.40 5.23
C LEU A 194 -3.14 -19.83 5.11
N GLY A 195 -3.37 -20.32 3.88
CA GLY A 195 -3.89 -21.67 3.63
C GLY A 195 -2.89 -22.82 3.86
N TRP A 196 -1.64 -22.53 4.24
CA TRP A 196 -0.61 -23.55 4.52
C TRP A 196 -0.41 -23.80 6.02
N LEU A 197 -1.03 -22.98 6.87
CA LEU A 197 -0.92 -23.09 8.31
C LEU A 197 -1.84 -24.17 8.86
N PHE A 198 -1.36 -24.89 9.86
CA PHE A 198 -2.15 -25.81 10.68
C PHE A 198 -1.62 -25.83 12.11
N THR A 199 -2.22 -26.65 12.97
CA THR A 199 -1.86 -26.77 14.38
C THR A 199 -1.40 -28.18 14.74
N ILE A 200 -0.41 -28.26 15.63
CA ILE A 200 0.04 -29.49 16.27
C ILE A 200 -0.01 -29.24 17.78
N GLY A 201 -1.05 -29.75 18.45
CA GLY A 201 -1.32 -29.37 19.84
C GLY A 201 -1.65 -27.87 19.96
N ASP A 202 -0.91 -27.15 20.81
CA ASP A 202 -1.03 -25.71 21.02
C ASP A 202 -0.07 -24.88 20.13
N ARG A 203 0.61 -25.52 19.18
CA ARG A 203 1.64 -24.90 18.34
C ARG A 203 1.14 -24.65 16.93
N LEU A 204 1.53 -23.51 16.36
CA LEU A 204 1.31 -23.19 14.96
C LEU A 204 2.40 -23.87 14.11
N ALA A 205 2.03 -24.51 13.02
CA ALA A 205 2.96 -25.24 12.17
C ALA A 205 2.66 -25.06 10.68
N THR A 206 3.65 -25.34 9.85
CA THR A 206 3.50 -25.43 8.39
C THR A 206 4.40 -26.52 7.80
N ASN A 207 3.97 -27.12 6.70
CA ASN A 207 4.77 -27.99 5.85
C ASN A 207 5.07 -27.34 4.48
N ARG A 208 4.64 -26.10 4.25
CA ARG A 208 4.90 -25.38 3.01
C ARG A 208 5.23 -23.93 3.32
N LEU A 209 6.29 -23.43 2.71
CA LEU A 209 6.83 -22.12 3.00
C LEU A 209 7.54 -21.54 1.78
N ILE A 210 7.77 -20.24 1.81
CA ILE A 210 8.70 -19.55 0.94
C ILE A 210 9.91 -19.19 1.79
N THR A 211 11.12 -19.53 1.31
CA THR A 211 12.42 -19.19 1.92
C THR A 211 13.41 -18.69 0.88
N MET A 212 14.55 -18.15 1.31
CA MET A 212 15.68 -17.81 0.45
C MET A 212 16.81 -18.81 0.68
N ASN A 213 17.35 -19.37 -0.41
CA ASN A 213 18.50 -20.28 -0.31
C ASN A 213 19.81 -19.51 -0.07
N THR A 214 20.91 -20.23 0.13
CA THR A 214 22.27 -19.67 0.29
C THR A 214 22.79 -18.90 -0.93
N HIS A 215 22.16 -19.05 -2.10
CA HIS A 215 22.48 -18.33 -3.33
C HIS A 215 21.64 -17.06 -3.51
N GLY A 216 20.76 -16.72 -2.56
CA GLY A 216 19.92 -15.52 -2.61
C GLY A 216 18.64 -15.67 -3.44
N GLU A 217 18.28 -16.90 -3.81
CA GLU A 217 17.09 -17.19 -4.60
C GLU A 217 15.90 -17.50 -3.70
N ILE A 218 14.77 -16.82 -3.94
CA ILE A 218 13.52 -17.10 -3.25
C ILE A 218 12.86 -18.33 -3.85
N ARG A 219 12.52 -19.31 -3.01
CA ARG A 219 11.95 -20.60 -3.42
C ARG A 219 10.75 -20.95 -2.57
N GLU A 220 9.78 -21.63 -3.19
CA GLU A 220 8.66 -22.23 -2.49
C GLU A 220 8.95 -23.70 -2.21
N ILE A 221 8.93 -24.09 -0.94
CA ILE A 221 9.40 -25.39 -0.49
C ILE A 221 8.26 -26.14 0.20
N THR A 222 8.15 -27.44 -0.09
CA THR A 222 7.30 -28.37 0.67
C THR A 222 8.18 -29.30 1.51
N LEU A 223 7.90 -29.35 2.81
CA LEU A 223 8.64 -30.08 3.82
C LEU A 223 8.01 -31.45 4.08
N ARG A 224 8.87 -32.46 4.28
CA ARG A 224 8.42 -33.80 4.70
C ARG A 224 7.91 -33.83 6.14
N ALA A 225 8.56 -33.07 7.01
CA ALA A 225 8.16 -32.87 8.39
C ALA A 225 7.79 -31.40 8.61
N PRO A 226 6.72 -31.10 9.36
CA PRO A 226 6.35 -29.72 9.63
C PRO A 226 7.38 -29.00 10.49
N ILE A 227 7.49 -27.70 10.30
CA ILE A 227 8.19 -26.79 11.20
C ILE A 227 7.18 -25.97 12.00
N GLU A 228 7.56 -25.64 13.23
CA GLU A 228 6.78 -24.78 14.11
C GLU A 228 7.04 -23.30 13.80
N VAL A 229 6.04 -22.46 14.02
CA VAL A 229 6.14 -21.01 13.87
C VAL A 229 6.18 -20.39 15.27
N ASP A 230 7.34 -19.87 15.66
CA ASP A 230 7.56 -19.29 16.98
C ASP A 230 7.04 -17.86 17.09
N SER A 231 7.15 -17.10 16.00
CA SER A 231 6.71 -15.70 15.92
C SER A 231 6.07 -15.42 14.57
N CYS A 232 5.10 -14.52 14.53
CA CYS A 232 4.44 -14.15 13.29
C CYS A 232 4.11 -12.65 13.18
N LEU A 233 4.25 -12.14 11.96
CA LEU A 233 3.78 -10.82 11.53
C LEU A 233 2.86 -10.98 10.32
N VAL A 234 1.71 -10.30 10.34
CA VAL A 234 0.69 -10.41 9.29
C VAL A 234 0.83 -9.23 8.33
N LEU A 235 1.17 -9.51 7.08
CA LEU A 235 1.38 -8.52 6.01
C LEU A 235 0.86 -9.07 4.68
N GLY A 236 0.67 -8.21 3.67
CA GLY A 236 0.34 -8.67 2.31
C GLY A 236 -0.99 -9.44 2.24
N LEU A 237 -2.00 -8.99 2.99
CA LEU A 237 -3.35 -9.53 2.89
C LEU A 237 -4.11 -8.91 1.72
N ASN A 238 -5.17 -9.58 1.29
CA ASN A 238 -6.07 -9.07 0.27
C ASN A 238 -6.73 -7.76 0.74
N PRO A 239 -6.55 -6.63 0.04
CA PRO A 239 -7.08 -5.33 0.46
C PRO A 239 -8.60 -5.30 0.66
N MET A 240 -9.36 -6.16 -0.06
CA MET A 240 -10.82 -6.20 0.02
C MET A 240 -11.35 -6.79 1.33
N CYS A 241 -10.58 -7.67 1.98
CA CYS A 241 -10.96 -8.36 3.21
C CYS A 241 -9.86 -8.34 4.28
N GLU A 242 -8.90 -7.42 4.16
CA GLU A 242 -7.70 -7.36 4.99
C GLU A 242 -8.05 -7.36 6.49
N ARG A 243 -8.94 -6.46 6.91
CA ARG A 243 -9.35 -6.29 8.32
C ARG A 243 -10.05 -7.53 8.88
N SER A 244 -11.02 -8.08 8.13
CA SER A 244 -11.76 -9.27 8.57
C SER A 244 -10.85 -10.50 8.66
N THR A 245 -9.98 -10.67 7.67
CA THR A 245 -9.01 -11.77 7.61
C THR A 245 -8.01 -11.68 8.77
N HIS A 246 -7.45 -10.50 9.03
CA HIS A 246 -6.52 -10.32 10.14
C HIS A 246 -7.19 -10.54 11.51
N ARG A 247 -8.45 -10.11 11.66
CA ARG A 247 -9.24 -10.36 12.86
C ARG A 247 -9.49 -11.84 13.10
N GLU A 248 -9.89 -12.59 12.07
CA GLU A 248 -10.12 -14.03 12.15
C GLU A 248 -8.84 -14.79 12.46
N LEU A 249 -7.75 -14.47 11.76
CA LEU A 249 -6.43 -15.03 12.02
C LEU A 249 -5.98 -14.72 13.45
N SER A 250 -6.10 -13.48 13.92
CA SER A 250 -5.71 -13.13 15.29
C SER A 250 -6.53 -13.85 16.36
N LYS A 251 -7.80 -14.16 16.11
CA LYS A 251 -8.62 -15.00 17.00
C LYS A 251 -8.09 -16.43 17.03
N TYR A 252 -7.79 -17.00 15.86
CA TYR A 252 -7.21 -18.34 15.73
C TYR A 252 -5.87 -18.44 16.46
N LEU A 253 -4.99 -17.46 16.28
CA LEU A 253 -3.65 -17.44 16.89
C LEU A 253 -3.65 -17.17 18.41
N ARG A 254 -4.73 -16.62 18.98
CA ARG A 254 -4.77 -16.21 20.40
C ARG A 254 -4.56 -17.38 21.36
N GLY A 255 -5.02 -18.58 20.99
CA GLY A 255 -4.91 -19.79 21.82
C GLY A 255 -3.64 -20.59 21.61
N LEU A 256 -2.72 -20.11 20.75
CA LEU A 256 -1.52 -20.85 20.36
C LEU A 256 -0.27 -20.23 21.01
N ARG A 257 0.76 -21.06 21.22
CA ARG A 257 2.08 -20.63 21.69
C ARG A 257 2.87 -20.03 20.52
N VAL A 258 2.44 -18.85 20.07
CA VAL A 258 3.10 -18.06 19.01
C VAL A 258 3.18 -16.60 19.41
N LEU A 259 4.36 -15.99 19.24
CA LEU A 259 4.54 -14.56 19.47
C LEU A 259 3.89 -13.76 18.33
N ARG A 260 2.83 -13.03 18.65
CA ARG A 260 2.10 -12.18 17.68
C ARG A 260 2.70 -10.77 17.69
N LEU A 261 3.30 -10.35 16.57
CA LEU A 261 3.96 -9.04 16.48
C LEU A 261 2.96 -7.89 16.34
N ASN A 262 1.91 -8.09 15.56
CA ASN A 262 0.80 -7.15 15.40
C ASN A 262 -0.54 -7.83 15.68
N PRO A 263 -0.90 -8.10 16.95
CA PRO A 263 -2.20 -8.68 17.26
C PRO A 263 -3.36 -7.74 16.84
N TYR A 264 -4.48 -8.31 16.40
CA TYR A 264 -5.61 -7.50 15.88
C TYR A 264 -6.19 -6.55 16.92
N GLU A 265 -6.13 -6.88 18.21
CA GLU A 265 -6.59 -6.02 19.30
C GLU A 265 -5.88 -4.66 19.29
N ALA A 266 -4.56 -4.65 19.08
CA ALA A 266 -3.76 -3.44 18.96
C ALA A 266 -4.01 -2.73 17.63
N THR A 267 -4.03 -3.52 16.56
CA THR A 267 -4.24 -3.08 15.19
C THR A 267 -5.56 -2.30 15.05
N SER A 268 -6.65 -2.83 15.61
CA SER A 268 -7.99 -2.25 15.54
C SER A 268 -8.07 -0.83 16.12
N ARG A 269 -7.14 -0.45 17.01
CA ARG A 269 -7.06 0.91 17.58
C ARG A 269 -6.70 1.97 16.54
N VAL A 270 -6.04 1.58 15.44
CA VAL A 270 -5.56 2.48 14.38
C VAL A 270 -6.15 2.17 13.01
N GLU A 271 -7.15 1.30 12.90
CA GLU A 271 -7.86 1.09 11.63
C GLU A 271 -8.83 2.23 11.28
N SER A 272 -9.17 3.06 12.28
CA SER A 272 -9.97 4.27 12.15
C SER A 272 -9.05 5.48 12.29
N LYS A 273 -9.10 6.40 11.33
CA LYS A 273 -8.39 7.68 11.39
C LYS A 273 -8.88 8.52 12.56
N LEU A 274 -10.19 8.50 12.84
CA LEU A 274 -10.80 9.21 13.96
C LEU A 274 -10.30 8.68 15.29
N SER A 275 -10.22 7.35 15.42
CA SER A 275 -9.66 6.71 16.61
C SER A 275 -8.17 7.05 16.78
N THR A 276 -7.42 7.10 15.68
CA THR A 276 -6.01 7.51 15.67
C THR A 276 -5.85 8.95 16.16
N HIS A 277 -6.62 9.91 15.61
CA HIS A 277 -6.62 11.30 16.09
C HIS A 277 -6.89 11.39 17.59
N ARG A 278 -7.96 10.74 18.07
CA ARG A 278 -8.32 10.73 19.50
C ARG A 278 -7.24 10.13 20.39
N LEU A 279 -6.53 9.10 19.94
CA LEU A 279 -5.43 8.48 20.69
C LEU A 279 -4.25 9.45 20.82
N ILE A 280 -3.88 10.11 19.73
CA ILE A 280 -2.76 11.05 19.72
C ILE A 280 -3.11 12.30 20.54
N GLU A 281 -4.29 12.89 20.38
CA GLU A 281 -4.75 14.03 21.20
C GLU A 281 -4.70 13.73 22.70
N ARG A 282 -5.08 12.50 23.09
CA ARG A 282 -5.15 12.09 24.48
C ARG A 282 -3.80 11.77 25.09
N TYR A 283 -2.90 11.13 24.32
CA TYR A 283 -1.69 10.52 24.86
C TYR A 283 -0.38 11.12 24.31
N CYS A 284 -0.44 12.06 23.37
CA CYS A 284 0.74 12.70 22.79
C CYS A 284 0.46 14.11 22.26
N LYS A 285 0.51 15.10 23.16
CA LYS A 285 0.27 16.51 22.83
C LYS A 285 1.37 17.17 21.99
N ASP A 286 2.55 16.56 21.94
CA ASP A 286 3.72 17.09 21.22
C ASP A 286 3.71 16.75 19.73
N ILE A 287 2.75 15.91 19.28
CA ILE A 287 2.59 15.60 17.86
C ILE A 287 1.50 16.49 17.28
N THR A 288 1.85 17.17 16.19
CA THR A 288 0.89 17.98 15.46
C THR A 288 0.11 17.11 14.47
N MET A 289 -1.20 17.29 14.42
CA MET A 289 -2.10 16.69 13.44
C MET A 289 -2.88 17.80 12.69
N PRO A 290 -3.49 17.49 11.54
CA PRO A 290 -4.48 18.37 10.93
C PRO A 290 -5.63 18.63 11.89
N GLU A 291 -6.06 19.88 11.99
CA GLU A 291 -7.35 20.23 12.59
C GLU A 291 -8.46 19.54 11.80
N TYR A 292 -9.39 18.88 12.49
CA TYR A 292 -10.38 18.02 11.84
C TYR A 292 -11.78 18.17 12.42
N VAL A 293 -12.77 17.77 11.63
CA VAL A 293 -14.15 17.51 12.06
C VAL A 293 -14.53 16.11 11.61
N ALA A 294 -15.17 15.36 12.51
CA ALA A 294 -15.76 14.07 12.20
C ALA A 294 -17.26 14.25 11.93
N ILE A 295 -17.73 13.64 10.84
CA ILE A 295 -19.13 13.64 10.41
C ILE A 295 -19.57 12.18 10.39
N LEU A 296 -20.55 11.86 11.23
CA LEU A 296 -20.99 10.48 11.41
C LEU A 296 -21.77 9.98 10.20
N LYS A 297 -21.70 8.68 9.98
CA LYS A 297 -22.53 7.96 9.01
C LYS A 297 -24.01 8.30 9.21
N GLY A 298 -24.69 8.57 8.09
CA GLY A 298 -26.12 8.91 8.08
C GLY A 298 -26.45 10.36 8.45
N THR A 299 -25.46 11.22 8.68
CA THR A 299 -25.70 12.67 8.87
C THR A 299 -26.36 13.25 7.60
N ASP A 300 -27.38 14.09 7.76
CA ASP A 300 -28.05 14.76 6.65
C ASP A 300 -27.29 16.01 6.17
N MET A 301 -27.70 16.58 5.03
CA MET A 301 -26.98 17.71 4.43
C MET A 301 -26.91 18.92 5.36
N ARG A 302 -27.96 19.17 6.15
CA ARG A 302 -27.99 20.28 7.10
C ARG A 302 -27.00 20.06 8.23
N GLY A 303 -26.99 18.86 8.83
CA GLY A 303 -26.02 18.47 9.85
C GLY A 303 -24.58 18.56 9.34
N ILE A 304 -24.33 18.13 8.09
CA ILE A 304 -23.02 18.28 7.44
C ILE A 304 -22.60 19.75 7.38
N VAL A 305 -23.50 20.65 6.95
CA VAL A 305 -23.22 22.08 6.89
C VAL A 305 -22.86 22.64 8.27
N GLU A 306 -23.64 22.30 9.31
CA GLU A 306 -23.37 22.75 10.68
C GLU A 306 -22.01 22.25 11.18
N CYS A 307 -21.68 20.98 10.96
CA CYS A 307 -20.38 20.41 11.33
C CYS A 307 -19.21 21.10 10.61
N LEU A 308 -19.39 21.57 9.38
CA LEU A 308 -18.33 22.20 8.60
C LEU A 308 -18.09 23.67 8.93
N LYS A 309 -19.05 24.39 9.54
CA LYS A 309 -18.92 25.83 9.86
C LYS A 309 -17.63 26.20 10.59
N PRO A 310 -17.15 25.43 11.61
CA PRO A 310 -15.90 25.74 12.29
C PRO A 310 -14.70 25.75 11.33
N LEU A 311 -14.61 24.76 10.42
CA LEU A 311 -13.47 24.59 9.51
C LEU A 311 -13.35 25.69 8.44
N VAL A 312 -14.47 26.31 8.05
CA VAL A 312 -14.50 27.40 7.03
C VAL A 312 -13.58 28.56 7.41
N ASN A 313 -13.52 28.88 8.70
CA ASN A 313 -12.74 30.00 9.20
C ASN A 313 -11.26 29.63 9.41
N MET A 314 -10.91 28.36 9.27
CA MET A 314 -9.61 27.82 9.72
C MET A 314 -8.68 27.46 8.56
N SER A 315 -9.22 27.26 7.36
CA SER A 315 -8.43 26.93 6.16
C SER A 315 -9.14 27.29 4.85
N GLU A 316 -8.36 27.75 3.87
CA GLU A 316 -8.80 27.92 2.47
C GLU A 316 -8.87 26.58 1.71
N THR A 317 -8.30 25.52 2.25
CA THR A 317 -8.31 24.18 1.62
C THR A 317 -8.51 23.08 2.65
N ILE A 318 -9.45 22.18 2.36
CA ILE A 318 -9.77 21.03 3.20
C ILE A 318 -9.59 19.72 2.42
N VAL A 319 -9.41 18.65 3.17
CA VAL A 319 -9.35 17.28 2.67
C VAL A 319 -10.49 16.49 3.28
N VAL A 320 -11.31 15.87 2.44
CA VAL A 320 -12.42 15.00 2.85
C VAL A 320 -12.00 13.55 2.64
N LYS A 321 -12.10 12.72 3.68
CA LYS A 321 -11.64 11.34 3.72
C LYS A 321 -12.69 10.44 4.40
N PRO A 322 -12.99 9.23 3.89
CA PRO A 322 -13.62 8.19 4.70
C PRO A 322 -12.71 7.79 5.87
N ASP A 323 -13.29 7.46 7.01
CA ASP A 323 -12.55 7.08 8.22
C ASP A 323 -11.67 5.84 7.99
N HIS A 324 -12.23 4.82 7.34
CA HIS A 324 -11.58 3.50 7.19
C HIS A 324 -10.96 3.25 5.80
N SER A 325 -11.01 4.21 4.87
CA SER A 325 -10.44 4.01 3.52
C SER A 325 -8.92 4.11 3.51
N THR A 326 -8.24 3.27 2.74
CA THR A 326 -6.77 3.32 2.56
C THR A 326 -6.40 3.79 1.15
N GLU A 327 -5.11 4.08 0.93
CA GLU A 327 -4.53 4.38 -0.40
C GLU A 327 -5.18 5.54 -1.16
N GLY A 328 -5.77 6.50 -0.43
CA GLY A 328 -6.43 7.67 -1.01
C GLY A 328 -7.81 7.38 -1.63
N ILE A 329 -8.35 6.17 -1.51
CA ILE A 329 -9.68 5.84 -2.03
C ILE A 329 -10.73 6.72 -1.34
N GLY A 330 -11.57 7.41 -2.13
CA GLY A 330 -12.60 8.30 -1.59
C GLY A 330 -12.06 9.63 -1.02
N VAL A 331 -10.75 9.88 -1.07
CA VAL A 331 -10.17 11.15 -0.62
C VAL A 331 -10.32 12.22 -1.69
N ARG A 332 -10.75 13.42 -1.30
CA ARG A 332 -10.80 14.61 -2.18
C ARG A 332 -10.35 15.87 -1.46
N VAL A 333 -9.78 16.79 -2.24
CA VAL A 333 -9.39 18.12 -1.78
C VAL A 333 -10.37 19.14 -2.33
N PHE A 334 -10.80 20.05 -1.46
CA PHE A 334 -11.70 21.15 -1.82
C PHE A 334 -11.12 22.47 -1.37
N LYS A 335 -11.25 23.48 -2.23
CA LYS A 335 -11.08 24.87 -1.82
C LYS A 335 -12.33 25.33 -1.09
N THR A 336 -12.15 26.02 0.02
CA THR A 336 -13.23 26.47 0.91
C THR A 336 -13.32 27.99 0.94
N SER A 337 -14.55 28.48 0.96
CA SER A 337 -14.92 29.84 1.28
C SER A 337 -16.23 29.82 2.07
N PRO A 338 -16.61 30.90 2.77
CA PRO A 338 -17.89 30.96 3.47
C PRO A 338 -19.10 30.64 2.58
N SER A 339 -19.03 30.96 1.29
CA SER A 339 -20.12 30.68 0.34
C SER A 339 -20.11 29.24 -0.21
N SER A 340 -19.02 28.48 -0.05
CA SER A 340 -18.89 27.12 -0.59
C SER A 340 -19.50 26.03 0.31
N ILE A 341 -19.86 26.36 1.55
CA ILE A 341 -20.44 25.42 2.53
C ILE A 341 -21.93 25.76 2.73
N ARG A 342 -22.78 25.13 1.93
CA ARG A 342 -24.24 25.24 1.98
C ARG A 342 -24.85 23.94 1.50
N GLU A 343 -26.11 23.69 1.86
CA GLU A 343 -26.85 22.52 1.37
C GLU A 343 -26.78 22.46 -0.17
N GLY A 344 -26.51 21.27 -0.70
CA GLY A 344 -26.35 21.05 -2.14
C GLY A 344 -25.04 21.55 -2.77
N SER A 345 -24.08 22.09 -2.00
CA SER A 345 -22.75 22.40 -2.55
C SER A 345 -21.97 21.12 -2.91
N PRO A 346 -20.98 21.17 -3.83
CA PRO A 346 -20.21 19.98 -4.21
C PRO A 346 -19.50 19.30 -3.04
N ILE A 347 -19.07 20.07 -2.04
CA ILE A 347 -18.40 19.57 -0.83
C ILE A 347 -19.40 18.77 0.01
N VAL A 348 -20.57 19.37 0.29
CA VAL A 348 -21.63 18.76 1.11
C VAL A 348 -22.22 17.53 0.44
N GLN A 349 -22.49 17.59 -0.88
CA GLN A 349 -22.95 16.43 -1.64
C GLN A 349 -21.94 15.28 -1.63
N TYR A 350 -20.64 15.60 -1.71
CA TYR A 350 -19.60 14.58 -1.67
C TYR A 350 -19.49 13.93 -0.29
N ILE A 351 -19.54 14.74 0.78
CA ILE A 351 -19.56 14.21 2.15
C ILE A 351 -20.81 13.36 2.35
N GLN A 352 -21.99 13.82 1.91
CA GLN A 352 -23.24 13.07 2.03
C GLN A 352 -23.10 11.67 1.40
N LEU A 353 -22.54 11.61 0.19
CA LEU A 353 -22.28 10.34 -0.51
C LEU A 353 -21.37 9.41 0.30
N LEU A 354 -20.33 9.93 0.93
CA LEU A 354 -19.43 9.11 1.74
C LEU A 354 -20.09 8.66 3.06
N THR A 355 -20.89 9.54 3.69
CA THR A 355 -21.62 9.24 4.93
C THR A 355 -22.73 8.20 4.76
N GLU A 356 -23.08 7.79 3.54
CA GLU A 356 -23.96 6.63 3.32
C GLU A 356 -23.30 5.31 3.78
N TYR A 357 -21.97 5.24 3.78
CA TYR A 357 -21.26 3.97 3.98
C TYR A 357 -20.33 3.98 5.18
N ASP A 358 -19.66 5.10 5.46
CA ASP A 358 -18.64 5.23 6.50
C ASP A 358 -18.76 6.58 7.23
N ASP A 359 -18.10 6.69 8.38
CA ASP A 359 -17.84 8.00 8.98
C ASP A 359 -16.87 8.78 8.07
N VAL A 360 -16.98 10.11 8.09
CA VAL A 360 -16.17 11.00 7.25
C VAL A 360 -15.37 11.94 8.11
N ILE A 361 -14.09 12.07 7.81
CA ILE A 361 -13.21 13.04 8.42
C ILE A 361 -12.93 14.13 7.40
N VAL A 362 -13.11 15.37 7.85
CA VAL A 362 -12.76 16.56 7.09
C VAL A 362 -11.63 17.26 7.83
N GLU A 363 -10.49 17.38 7.17
CA GLU A 363 -9.26 17.90 7.75
C GLU A 363 -8.82 19.17 7.03
N LYS A 364 -8.13 20.05 7.75
CA LYS A 364 -7.33 21.10 7.13
C LYS A 364 -6.23 20.48 6.26
N PHE A 365 -6.03 21.02 5.05
CA PHE A 365 -4.89 20.62 4.23
C PHE A 365 -3.59 21.12 4.88
N ARG A 366 -2.60 20.23 5.01
CA ARG A 366 -1.31 20.49 5.67
C ARG A 366 -0.16 20.06 4.76
N GLY A 367 1.04 20.57 5.06
CA GLY A 367 2.27 20.24 4.35
C GLY A 367 2.66 21.29 3.31
N ASN A 368 3.49 22.25 3.72
CA ASN A 368 4.05 23.28 2.83
C ASN A 368 5.46 22.93 2.31
N VAL A 369 6.09 21.87 2.83
CA VAL A 369 7.34 21.33 2.31
C VAL A 369 7.03 20.38 1.15
N LYS A 370 7.77 20.54 0.06
CA LYS A 370 7.59 19.87 -1.22
C LYS A 370 8.86 19.14 -1.63
N TYR A 371 8.72 18.11 -2.46
CA TYR A 371 9.84 17.54 -3.20
C TYR A 371 9.97 18.31 -4.51
N LYS A 372 11.02 19.14 -4.63
CA LYS A 372 11.16 20.09 -5.75
C LYS A 372 9.89 20.93 -5.93
N ASP A 373 9.08 20.64 -6.94
CA ASP A 373 7.84 21.33 -7.28
C ASP A 373 6.57 20.50 -7.02
N GLU A 374 6.71 19.32 -6.43
CA GLU A 374 5.66 18.33 -6.21
C GLU A 374 5.25 18.28 -4.73
N TYR A 375 3.97 17.98 -4.49
CA TYR A 375 3.50 17.63 -3.16
C TYR A 375 4.21 16.37 -2.67
N LEU A 376 4.42 16.31 -1.36
CA LEU A 376 5.21 15.29 -0.69
C LEU A 376 4.48 14.80 0.54
N SER A 377 4.39 13.48 0.70
CA SER A 377 4.14 12.84 1.99
C SER A 377 5.21 11.78 2.24
N LEU A 378 5.56 11.55 3.50
CA LEU A 378 6.51 10.52 3.91
C LEU A 378 5.76 9.39 4.58
N ARG A 379 6.03 8.15 4.18
CA ARG A 379 5.64 6.94 4.90
C ARG A 379 6.88 6.41 5.62
N LEU A 380 6.86 6.47 6.94
CA LEU A 380 7.93 5.98 7.80
C LEU A 380 7.52 4.66 8.43
N ILE A 381 8.44 3.73 8.57
CA ILE A 381 8.20 2.47 9.28
C ILE A 381 8.75 2.59 10.68
N SER A 382 7.91 2.27 11.66
CA SER A 382 8.32 2.20 13.06
C SER A 382 8.13 0.80 13.62
N SER A 383 9.14 0.35 14.34
CA SER A 383 9.18 -0.96 14.99
C SER A 383 9.53 -0.87 16.47
N TRP A 384 8.98 -1.78 17.27
CA TRP A 384 9.39 -2.00 18.67
C TRP A 384 10.65 -2.87 18.73
N ASN A 385 11.68 -2.41 19.41
CA ASN A 385 12.95 -3.15 19.55
C ASN A 385 13.14 -3.88 20.89
N GLY A 386 12.09 -3.95 21.72
CA GLY A 386 12.17 -4.48 23.09
C GLY A 386 12.31 -3.40 24.18
N ARG A 387 12.60 -2.16 23.79
CA ARG A 387 12.77 -1.04 24.73
C ARG A 387 12.05 0.23 24.29
N ASN A 388 12.09 0.57 23.01
CA ASN A 388 11.49 1.76 22.44
C ASN A 388 10.98 1.49 21.02
N PHE A 389 10.11 2.38 20.54
CA PHE A 389 9.79 2.46 19.12
C PHE A 389 10.92 3.21 18.39
N CYS A 390 11.45 2.58 17.36
CA CYS A 390 12.50 3.08 16.49
C CYS A 390 11.95 3.27 15.08
N MET A 391 12.55 4.19 14.32
CA MET A 391 12.34 4.28 12.88
C MET A 391 13.25 3.28 12.18
N GLU A 392 12.70 2.40 11.37
CA GLU A 392 13.49 1.46 10.55
C GLU A 392 13.99 2.15 9.28
N SER A 393 13.04 2.75 8.54
CA SER A 393 13.22 3.26 7.19
C SER A 393 11.97 4.03 6.76
N GLY A 394 11.94 4.49 5.51
CA GLY A 394 10.72 5.00 4.91
C GLY A 394 10.85 5.24 3.42
N PHE A 395 9.83 5.87 2.86
CA PHE A 395 9.84 6.41 1.51
C PHE A 395 8.97 7.65 1.41
N ALA A 396 9.17 8.40 0.34
CA ALA A 396 8.34 9.53 0.01
C ALA A 396 7.37 9.17 -1.12
N LEU A 397 6.12 9.61 -1.00
CA LEU A 397 5.18 9.66 -2.11
C LEU A 397 5.12 11.10 -2.63
N VAL A 398 5.40 11.28 -3.92
CA VAL A 398 5.43 12.60 -4.55
C VAL A 398 4.43 12.67 -5.70
N SER A 399 3.77 13.82 -5.86
CA SER A 399 2.79 14.03 -6.92
C SER A 399 2.61 15.51 -7.28
N LYS A 400 2.20 15.79 -8.52
CA LYS A 400 1.64 17.10 -8.91
C LYS A 400 0.27 17.37 -8.27
N HIS A 401 -0.42 16.31 -7.87
CA HIS A 401 -1.71 16.40 -7.19
C HIS A 401 -1.51 16.54 -5.66
N PRO A 402 -2.35 17.33 -4.95
CA PRO A 402 -2.24 17.48 -3.49
C PRO A 402 -2.41 16.17 -2.69
N ILE A 403 -3.11 15.19 -3.25
CA ILE A 403 -3.17 13.83 -2.74
C ILE A 403 -2.06 13.02 -3.41
N THR A 404 -1.07 12.58 -2.63
CA THR A 404 0.16 11.92 -3.09
C THR A 404 0.05 10.41 -3.29
N SER A 405 -1.10 9.80 -3.00
CA SER A 405 -1.34 8.36 -3.23
C SER A 405 -1.16 7.96 -4.70
N MET A 406 -0.80 6.70 -4.95
CA MET A 406 -0.61 6.14 -6.30
C MET A 406 -1.83 6.32 -7.22
N ILE A 407 -3.05 6.14 -6.69
CA ILE A 407 -4.32 6.30 -7.43
C ILE A 407 -4.47 7.72 -8.00
N HIS A 408 -3.85 8.70 -7.36
CA HIS A 408 -3.86 10.12 -7.75
C HIS A 408 -2.61 10.53 -8.54
N GLY A 409 -1.87 9.56 -9.11
CA GLY A 409 -0.66 9.81 -9.88
C GLY A 409 0.59 10.03 -9.02
N GLY A 410 0.52 9.65 -7.75
CA GLY A 410 1.70 9.58 -6.88
C GLY A 410 2.73 8.58 -7.38
N ARG A 411 3.99 8.82 -7.03
CA ARG A 411 5.09 7.88 -7.26
C ARG A 411 5.95 7.78 -6.00
N PRO A 412 6.40 6.58 -5.61
CA PRO A 412 7.33 6.42 -4.51
C PRO A 412 8.73 6.82 -4.95
N ILE A 413 9.48 7.43 -4.03
CA ILE A 413 10.93 7.64 -4.15
C ILE A 413 11.61 7.27 -2.85
N PRO A 414 12.88 6.81 -2.89
CA PRO A 414 13.64 6.51 -1.69
C PRO A 414 13.71 7.73 -0.76
N LEU A 415 13.65 7.47 0.55
CA LEU A 415 13.62 8.52 1.57
C LEU A 415 14.84 9.45 1.46
N HIS A 416 16.05 8.89 1.38
CA HIS A 416 17.29 9.67 1.27
C HIS A 416 17.27 10.66 0.10
N VAL A 417 16.76 10.26 -1.08
CA VAL A 417 16.62 11.11 -2.27
C VAL A 417 15.63 12.24 -2.03
N ALA A 418 14.51 11.94 -1.37
CA ALA A 418 13.50 12.94 -1.04
C ALA A 418 14.06 14.01 -0.11
N LEU A 419 14.75 13.59 0.96
CA LEU A 419 15.35 14.47 1.96
C LEU A 419 16.39 15.42 1.36
N ASP A 420 17.16 14.98 0.36
CA ASP A 420 18.15 15.81 -0.33
C ASP A 420 17.55 16.91 -1.22
N ASN A 421 16.23 16.86 -1.45
CA ASN A 421 15.51 17.68 -2.43
C ASN A 421 14.22 18.28 -1.86
N LEU A 422 14.23 18.67 -0.58
CA LEU A 422 13.11 19.35 0.06
C LEU A 422 13.15 20.86 -0.19
N TYR A 423 11.98 21.41 -0.52
CA TYR A 423 11.79 22.83 -0.80
C TYR A 423 10.52 23.34 -0.12
N TYR A 424 10.43 24.64 0.08
CA TYR A 424 9.21 25.31 0.54
C TYR A 424 9.04 26.63 -0.22
N ASP A 425 7.80 27.10 -0.30
CA ASP A 425 7.47 28.34 -1.01
C ASP A 425 7.49 29.52 0.00
N GLN A 426 8.41 30.48 -0.17
CA GLN A 426 8.43 31.76 0.54
C GLN A 426 7.89 32.86 -0.36
N THR A 427 6.68 33.38 -0.11
CA THR A 427 5.96 34.50 -0.77
C THR A 427 6.01 34.55 -2.31
N LEU A 428 7.19 34.66 -2.92
CA LEU A 428 7.42 34.74 -4.36
C LEU A 428 8.56 33.84 -4.87
N ARG A 429 9.21 33.06 -3.99
CA ARG A 429 10.41 32.28 -4.31
C ARG A 429 10.33 30.92 -3.67
N ARG A 430 10.73 29.90 -4.42
CA ARG A 430 10.96 28.57 -3.86
C ARG A 430 12.36 28.50 -3.29
N VAL A 431 12.46 28.02 -2.05
CA VAL A 431 13.73 27.95 -1.32
C VAL A 431 13.99 26.49 -0.95
N LYS A 432 15.22 26.02 -1.21
CA LYS A 432 15.65 24.69 -0.78
C LYS A 432 15.83 24.71 0.74
N LEU A 433 15.34 23.70 1.45
CA LEU A 433 15.63 23.57 2.88
C LEU A 433 17.12 23.30 3.07
N SER A 434 17.74 24.06 3.97
CA SER A 434 19.19 24.01 4.26
C SER A 434 19.54 23.10 5.44
N HIS A 435 18.55 22.48 6.09
CA HIS A 435 18.75 21.57 7.22
C HIS A 435 19.59 20.38 6.80
N ARG A 436 20.47 19.93 7.69
CA ARG A 436 21.29 18.76 7.42
C ARG A 436 20.42 17.50 7.57
N LYS A 437 20.69 16.50 6.73
CA LYS A 437 19.98 15.22 6.75
C LYS A 437 19.92 14.57 8.15
N PRO A 438 20.98 14.58 8.98
CA PRO A 438 20.90 14.04 10.35
C PRO A 438 19.91 14.78 11.26
N ASP A 439 19.77 16.10 11.09
CA ASP A 439 18.85 16.91 11.89
C ASP A 439 17.40 16.52 11.54
N ILE A 440 17.11 16.32 10.25
CA ILE A 440 15.81 15.83 9.78
C ILE A 440 15.56 14.39 10.25
N ALA A 441 16.56 13.51 10.12
CA ALA A 441 16.45 12.12 10.56
C ALA A 441 16.09 12.00 12.05
N SER A 442 16.68 12.87 12.89
CA SER A 442 16.34 12.96 14.32
C SER A 442 14.86 13.30 14.54
N ILE A 443 14.34 14.28 13.80
CA ILE A 443 12.91 14.67 13.85
C ILE A 443 12.02 13.50 13.43
N LEU A 444 12.34 12.81 12.33
CA LEU A 444 11.55 11.66 11.84
C LEU A 444 11.55 10.51 12.85
N SER A 445 12.70 10.22 13.47
CA SER A 445 12.85 9.19 14.49
C SER A 445 12.07 9.53 15.76
N ASP A 446 12.12 10.78 16.21
CA ASP A 446 11.37 11.25 17.39
C ASP A 446 9.86 11.10 17.19
N VAL A 447 9.33 11.47 16.01
CA VAL A 447 7.92 11.25 15.66
C VAL A 447 7.56 9.78 15.72
N CYS A 448 8.35 8.91 15.07
CA CYS A 448 8.09 7.46 15.09
C CYS A 448 8.01 6.93 16.53
N SER A 449 8.94 7.36 17.38
CA SER A 449 9.01 6.97 18.78
C SER A 449 7.79 7.46 19.57
N LYS A 450 7.41 8.73 19.42
CA LYS A 450 6.28 9.35 20.11
C LYS A 450 4.94 8.75 19.66
N VAL A 451 4.71 8.59 18.36
CA VAL A 451 3.51 7.95 17.80
C VAL A 451 3.40 6.52 18.31
N GLY A 452 4.47 5.74 18.18
CA GLY A 452 4.48 4.33 18.59
C GLY A 452 4.11 4.16 20.06
N ARG A 453 4.65 5.01 20.95
CA ARG A 453 4.27 5.04 22.37
C ARG A 453 2.80 5.42 22.59
N ALA A 454 2.30 6.44 21.90
CA ALA A 454 0.95 6.95 22.07
C ALA A 454 -0.12 5.92 21.66
N ILE A 455 0.06 5.29 20.50
CA ILE A 455 -0.84 4.26 19.98
C ILE A 455 -0.88 3.04 20.89
N ASN A 456 0.25 2.69 21.47
CA ASN A 456 0.39 1.53 22.35
C ASN A 456 0.12 1.84 23.83
N TYR A 457 -0.24 3.07 24.18
CA TYR A 457 -0.50 3.45 25.57
C TYR A 457 -1.57 2.53 26.19
N GLY A 458 -1.26 2.00 27.37
CA GLY A 458 -2.13 1.11 28.16
C GLY A 458 -2.13 -0.36 27.71
N LEU A 459 -1.36 -0.75 26.68
CA LEU A 459 -1.22 -2.16 26.29
C LEU A 459 -0.01 -2.78 26.99
N SER A 460 -0.14 -4.04 27.39
CA SER A 460 1.04 -4.87 27.70
C SER A 460 1.87 -5.08 26.44
N GLU A 461 3.18 -5.26 26.59
CA GLU A 461 4.11 -5.44 25.47
C GLU A 461 3.67 -6.53 24.48
N ARG A 462 3.23 -7.69 24.98
CA ARG A 462 2.69 -8.79 24.15
C ARG A 462 1.48 -8.40 23.30
N SER A 463 0.73 -7.39 23.72
CA SER A 463 -0.47 -6.88 23.04
C SER A 463 -0.21 -5.62 22.22
N MET A 464 1.03 -5.11 22.17
CA MET A 464 1.34 -3.92 21.37
C MET A 464 1.30 -4.17 19.87
N LEU A 465 0.95 -3.14 19.10
CA LEU A 465 1.23 -2.99 17.68
C LEU A 465 2.72 -2.67 17.54
N LYS A 466 3.53 -3.66 17.15
CA LYS A 466 4.99 -3.56 17.15
C LYS A 466 5.59 -3.13 15.84
N PHE A 467 4.84 -3.19 14.75
CA PHE A 467 5.28 -2.78 13.42
C PHE A 467 4.19 -1.93 12.78
N MET A 468 4.50 -0.70 12.36
CA MET A 468 3.50 0.20 11.78
C MET A 468 4.10 1.16 10.77
N GLY A 469 3.29 1.56 9.79
CA GLY A 469 3.57 2.70 8.92
C GLY A 469 3.02 3.98 9.53
N ILE A 470 3.77 5.06 9.46
CA ILE A 470 3.40 6.38 9.95
C ILE A 470 3.48 7.33 8.76
N ASP A 471 2.33 7.82 8.33
CA ASP A 471 2.21 8.72 7.20
C ASP A 471 2.22 10.16 7.73
N ILE A 472 3.19 10.95 7.28
CA ILE A 472 3.36 12.34 7.68
C ILE A 472 3.53 13.27 6.47
N VAL A 473 3.29 14.55 6.69
CA VAL A 473 3.78 15.62 5.82
C VAL A 473 4.68 16.53 6.64
N LEU A 474 5.55 17.29 5.96
CA LEU A 474 6.44 18.22 6.62
C LEU A 474 5.94 19.65 6.42
N GLU A 475 6.03 20.44 7.48
CA GLU A 475 5.89 21.88 7.41
C GLU A 475 7.19 22.57 7.79
N TYR A 476 7.44 23.73 7.18
CA TYR A 476 8.53 24.60 7.54
C TYR A 476 7.97 25.95 7.97
N GLN A 477 8.15 26.29 9.24
CA GLN A 477 7.65 27.52 9.85
C GLN A 477 8.69 28.02 10.86
N SER A 478 8.93 29.33 10.85
CA SER A 478 9.81 30.00 11.83
C SER A 478 11.22 29.43 11.97
N GLY A 479 11.77 28.82 10.90
CA GLY A 479 13.12 28.23 10.93
C GLY A 479 13.16 26.72 11.23
N GLU A 480 12.01 26.12 11.57
CA GLU A 480 11.92 24.75 12.04
C GLU A 480 11.10 23.86 11.11
N ILE A 481 11.50 22.59 11.02
CA ILE A 481 10.75 21.55 10.32
C ILE A 481 9.80 20.90 11.34
N VAL A 482 8.51 21.01 11.09
CA VAL A 482 7.45 20.45 11.93
C VAL A 482 6.80 19.28 11.19
N PRO A 483 6.91 18.05 11.70
CA PRO A 483 6.22 16.89 11.14
C PRO A 483 4.75 16.91 11.54
N ILE A 484 3.87 16.71 10.56
CA ILE A 484 2.43 16.64 10.74
C ILE A 484 1.97 15.21 10.50
N LEU A 485 1.46 14.55 11.54
CA LEU A 485 0.94 13.19 11.45
C LEU A 485 -0.39 13.19 10.68
N LEU A 486 -0.48 12.39 9.61
CA LEU A 486 -1.69 12.20 8.84
C LEU A 486 -2.43 10.90 9.20
N GLU A 487 -1.70 9.80 9.32
CA GLU A 487 -2.29 8.47 9.52
C GLU A 487 -1.26 7.49 10.10
N VAL A 488 -1.75 6.46 10.80
CA VAL A 488 -0.96 5.29 11.22
C VAL A 488 -1.56 4.05 10.57
N ASN A 489 -0.75 3.33 9.80
CA ASN A 489 -1.14 2.12 9.10
C ASN A 489 -0.58 0.89 9.83
N PRO A 490 -1.41 0.01 10.41
CA PRO A 490 -0.94 -1.16 11.16
C PRO A 490 -0.38 -2.28 10.25
N ARG A 491 -0.60 -2.17 8.94
CA ARG A 491 -0.12 -3.07 7.89
C ARG A 491 0.34 -2.24 6.70
N PRO A 492 1.52 -1.62 6.78
CA PRO A 492 1.96 -0.70 5.74
C PRO A 492 2.16 -1.40 4.40
N SER A 493 1.72 -0.74 3.33
CA SER A 493 2.00 -1.13 1.94
C SER A 493 3.26 -0.43 1.41
N GLY A 494 3.79 -0.89 0.27
CA GLY A 494 4.96 -0.29 -0.37
C GLY A 494 6.29 -0.64 0.29
N LEU A 495 6.37 -1.81 0.94
CA LEU A 495 7.55 -2.24 1.70
C LEU A 495 8.81 -2.39 0.82
N ASN A 496 8.65 -2.66 -0.48
CA ASN A 496 9.75 -2.74 -1.45
C ASN A 496 10.36 -1.37 -1.83
N TYR A 497 9.92 -0.28 -1.20
CA TYR A 497 10.47 1.07 -1.38
C TYR A 497 11.18 1.58 -0.13
N LEU A 498 11.36 0.73 0.88
CA LEU A 498 11.86 1.12 2.18
C LEU A 498 13.37 1.30 2.19
N TYR A 499 13.80 2.55 2.34
CA TYR A 499 15.20 2.90 2.49
C TYR A 499 15.42 3.74 3.74
N THR A 500 16.54 3.53 4.40
CA THR A 500 17.00 4.38 5.50
C THR A 500 17.30 5.80 4.99
N VAL A 501 17.52 6.73 5.91
CA VAL A 501 17.96 8.09 5.57
C VAL A 501 19.31 8.11 4.85
N GLU A 502 20.14 7.08 5.07
CA GLU A 502 21.43 6.89 4.39
C GLU A 502 21.34 6.10 3.08
N GLY A 503 20.16 5.56 2.75
CA GLY A 503 19.91 4.89 1.47
C GLY A 503 20.11 3.39 1.46
N GLU A 504 20.18 2.76 2.63
CA GLU A 504 20.23 1.30 2.78
C GLU A 504 18.81 0.72 2.83
N ALA A 505 18.60 -0.47 2.26
CA ALA A 505 17.34 -1.19 2.45
C ALA A 505 17.22 -1.66 3.91
N ASN A 506 16.04 -1.45 4.51
CA ASN A 506 15.71 -1.94 5.85
C ASN A 506 14.20 -1.99 5.99
N VAL A 507 13.65 -3.14 6.32
CA VAL A 507 12.22 -3.31 6.59
C VAL A 507 11.96 -3.34 8.09
N PHE A 508 12.66 -4.19 8.85
CA PHE A 508 12.33 -4.44 10.27
C PHE A 508 13.50 -4.86 11.18
N LYS A 509 14.76 -4.50 10.88
CA LYS A 509 15.93 -4.98 11.66
C LYS A 509 15.81 -4.72 13.18
N SER A 510 15.20 -3.60 13.59
CA SER A 510 15.00 -3.30 15.02
C SER A 510 14.01 -4.26 15.67
N LEU A 511 12.98 -4.71 14.94
CA LEU A 511 11.99 -5.69 15.42
C LEU A 511 12.60 -7.06 15.75
N LEU A 512 13.65 -7.46 15.02
CA LEU A 512 14.34 -8.74 15.24
C LEU A 512 14.97 -8.83 16.63
N HIS A 513 15.44 -7.70 17.18
CA HIS A 513 15.97 -7.64 18.53
C HIS A 513 14.91 -8.03 19.57
N TYR A 514 13.68 -7.52 19.40
CA TYR A 514 12.56 -7.88 20.27
C TYR A 514 12.21 -9.37 20.15
N VAL A 515 12.09 -9.88 18.92
CA VAL A 515 11.74 -11.29 18.66
C VAL A 515 12.69 -12.23 19.38
N THR A 516 13.99 -12.00 19.24
CA THR A 516 15.02 -12.82 19.90
C THR A 516 14.93 -12.72 21.42
N GLN A 517 14.82 -11.51 21.98
CA GLN A 517 14.76 -11.31 23.43
C GLN A 517 13.55 -12.00 24.08
N GLU A 518 12.36 -11.79 23.52
CA GLU A 518 11.11 -12.34 24.09
C GLU A 518 11.09 -13.86 24.01
N LEU A 519 11.53 -14.45 22.89
CA LEU A 519 11.51 -15.91 22.73
C LEU A 519 12.59 -16.59 23.57
N MET A 520 13.78 -16.00 23.70
CA MET A 520 14.81 -16.52 24.61
C MET A 520 14.36 -16.49 26.07
N TYR A 521 13.63 -15.44 26.48
CA TYR A 521 13.02 -15.38 27.81
C TYR A 521 11.97 -16.49 27.99
N CYS A 522 11.11 -16.70 27.00
CA CYS A 522 10.10 -17.77 27.04
C CYS A 522 10.69 -19.19 27.03
N PHE A 523 11.84 -19.41 26.39
CA PHE A 523 12.52 -20.72 26.37
C PHE A 523 13.32 -21.00 27.65
N SER A 524 13.80 -19.97 28.34
CA SER A 524 14.58 -20.12 29.59
C SER A 524 13.71 -20.22 30.86
N THR A 525 12.44 -19.80 30.78
CA THR A 525 11.49 -19.80 31.92
C THR A 525 10.41 -20.87 31.81
N GLY A 526 10.40 -21.67 30.73
CA GLY A 526 9.37 -22.66 30.40
C GLY A 526 9.70 -24.09 30.79
#